data_AF-A0A368CNF1-F1
#
_entry.id   AF-A0A368CNF1-F1
#
_cell.length_a   1.000
_cell.length_b   1.000
_cell.length_c   1.000
_cell.angle_alpha   90.00
_cell.angle_beta   90.00
_cell.angle_gamma   90.00
#
_symmetry.space_group_name_H-M   'P 1'
#
loop_
_entity.id
_entity.type
_entity.pdbx_description
1 polymer ?
#
loop_
_entity_poly.entity_id
_entity_poly.type
_entity_poly.pdbx_seq_one_letter_code
_entity_poly.pdbx_strand_id
1 'polypeptide(L)'
;MGEHQQADALNQLTRWLCGSFDNRQQAFDNPPLYAHIRVRYRPIAQLEPRSLLIEQAYAITPKEPYRVRVVRPTLTADGVITVLNFSMSEPERFFGAIDDPEQRRQITPGDLTLLEGCSTIIEAHQDHFSGQVEPGCRCRVSRKGRASYVVSTFRLDQHRMETMDRGHDPISHAQIWGSLPGPFIFERVEDCSDELLPLWGGLMQRTRP
;
A
#
# COMPACT_ATOMS: atom_id res chain seq x y z
N MET A 1 -2.79 -1.58 -28.75
CA MET A 1 -3.12 -2.70 -27.84
C MET A 1 -2.60 -2.50 -26.41
N GLY A 2 -1.43 -1.87 -26.21
CA GLY A 2 -0.80 -1.74 -24.88
C GLY A 2 -1.47 -0.81 -23.86
N GLU A 3 -2.00 0.36 -24.26
CA GLU A 3 -2.58 1.33 -23.29
C GLU A 3 -3.86 0.83 -22.62
N HIS A 4 -4.76 0.18 -23.38
CA HIS A 4 -6.00 -0.37 -22.82
C HIS A 4 -5.71 -1.50 -21.82
N GLN A 5 -4.74 -2.36 -22.14
CA GLN A 5 -4.29 -3.44 -21.27
C GLN A 5 -3.66 -2.91 -19.96
N GLN A 6 -2.87 -1.85 -20.04
CA GLN A 6 -2.31 -1.18 -18.86
C GLN A 6 -3.39 -0.52 -18.00
N ALA A 7 -4.40 0.09 -18.62
CA ALA A 7 -5.53 0.68 -17.89
C ALA A 7 -6.35 -0.39 -17.14
N ASP A 8 -6.61 -1.54 -17.78
CA ASP A 8 -7.30 -2.67 -17.15
C ASP A 8 -6.48 -3.26 -15.99
N ALA A 9 -5.17 -3.43 -16.19
CA ALA A 9 -4.25 -3.88 -15.14
C ALA A 9 -4.21 -2.89 -13.95
N LEU A 10 -4.18 -1.59 -14.21
CA LEU A 10 -4.25 -0.55 -13.17
C LEU A 10 -5.56 -0.62 -12.38
N ASN A 11 -6.68 -0.84 -13.06
CA ASN A 11 -7.98 -1.00 -12.44
C ASN A 11 -8.04 -2.27 -11.59
N GLN A 12 -7.52 -3.39 -12.11
CA GLN A 12 -7.45 -4.66 -11.40
C GLN A 12 -6.57 -4.56 -10.14
N LEU A 13 -5.41 -3.91 -10.24
CA LEU A 13 -4.54 -3.62 -9.10
C LEU A 13 -5.28 -2.82 -8.03
N THR A 14 -5.98 -1.74 -8.43
CA THR A 14 -6.73 -0.89 -7.50
C THR A 14 -7.85 -1.67 -6.80
N ARG A 15 -8.57 -2.52 -7.55
CA ARG A 15 -9.61 -3.41 -7.00
C ARG A 15 -9.02 -4.39 -5.98
N TRP A 16 -7.92 -5.06 -6.32
CA TRP A 16 -7.28 -6.01 -5.40
C TRP A 16 -6.66 -5.33 -4.18
N LEU A 17 -6.13 -4.11 -4.30
CA LEU A 17 -5.66 -3.38 -3.13
C LEU A 17 -6.81 -3.06 -2.15
N CYS A 18 -8.00 -2.75 -2.66
CA CYS A 18 -9.14 -2.34 -1.85
C CYS A 18 -9.72 -3.50 -1.01
N GLY A 19 -9.27 -3.62 0.24
CA GLY A 19 -9.71 -4.65 1.15
C GLY A 19 -8.97 -4.63 2.48
N SER A 20 -9.26 -5.61 3.32
CA SER A 20 -8.56 -5.85 4.58
C SER A 20 -7.75 -7.14 4.47
N PHE A 21 -6.53 -7.13 5.00
CA PHE A 21 -5.61 -8.25 5.01
C PHE A 21 -5.00 -8.45 6.41
N ASP A 22 -4.70 -9.68 6.79
CA ASP A 22 -3.95 -9.98 8.01
C ASP A 22 -2.97 -11.15 7.83
N ASN A 23 -1.91 -11.19 8.64
CA ASN A 23 -0.93 -12.28 8.62
C ASN A 23 -1.13 -13.27 9.78
N ARG A 24 -2.37 -13.47 10.23
CA ARG A 24 -2.68 -14.26 11.43
C ARG A 24 -2.03 -15.64 11.40
N GLN A 25 -2.17 -16.36 10.28
CA GLN A 25 -1.62 -17.70 10.11
C GLN A 25 -0.09 -17.68 10.27
N GLN A 26 0.60 -16.80 9.53
CA GLN A 26 2.06 -16.64 9.62
C GLN A 26 2.52 -16.32 11.04
N ALA A 27 1.86 -15.39 11.72
CA ALA A 27 2.21 -14.99 13.08
C ALA A 27 2.04 -16.13 14.09
N PHE A 28 1.02 -16.96 13.93
CA PHE A 28 0.73 -18.07 14.84
C PHE A 28 1.61 -19.29 14.59
N ASP A 29 2.03 -19.51 13.34
CA ASP A 29 2.93 -20.62 12.99
C ASP A 29 4.38 -20.34 13.36
N ASN A 30 4.76 -19.06 13.51
CA ASN A 30 6.17 -18.64 13.66
C ASN A 30 6.43 -17.71 14.86
N PRO A 31 5.94 -17.98 16.09
CA PRO A 31 6.21 -17.09 17.22
C PRO A 31 7.67 -17.19 17.68
N PRO A 32 8.35 -16.08 18.02
CA PRO A 32 7.87 -14.69 18.03
C PRO A 32 8.31 -13.88 16.79
N LEU A 33 8.61 -14.54 15.66
CA LEU A 33 9.27 -13.92 14.49
C LEU A 33 8.39 -12.88 13.78
N TYR A 34 7.08 -13.12 13.73
CA TYR A 34 6.13 -12.23 13.08
C TYR A 34 5.07 -11.77 14.06
N ALA A 35 4.92 -10.46 14.21
CA ALA A 35 3.76 -9.90 14.89
C ALA A 35 2.50 -10.10 14.04
N HIS A 36 1.35 -10.27 14.69
CA HIS A 36 0.05 -10.29 14.01
C HIS A 36 -0.36 -8.85 13.67
N ILE A 37 -0.38 -8.54 12.38
CA ILE A 37 -0.60 -7.23 11.78
C ILE A 37 -1.80 -7.30 10.84
N ARG A 38 -2.56 -6.21 10.81
CA ARG A 38 -3.62 -5.96 9.83
C ARG A 38 -3.19 -4.82 8.91
N VAL A 39 -3.44 -4.98 7.62
CA VAL A 39 -3.26 -3.95 6.61
C VAL A 39 -4.59 -3.74 5.90
N ARG A 40 -5.07 -2.50 5.86
CA ARG A 40 -6.41 -2.20 5.37
C ARG A 40 -6.35 -1.03 4.40
N TYR A 41 -7.07 -1.16 3.30
CA TYR A 41 -7.20 -0.13 2.27
C TYR A 41 -8.67 0.25 2.09
N ARG A 42 -8.92 1.56 1.97
CA ARG A 42 -10.24 2.11 1.64
C ARG A 42 -10.12 3.30 0.71
N PRO A 43 -11.06 3.47 -0.24
CA PRO A 43 -10.99 4.60 -1.16
C PRO A 43 -11.31 5.93 -0.49
N ILE A 44 -10.70 6.99 -1.02
CA ILE A 44 -10.94 8.37 -0.61
C ILE A 44 -11.54 9.11 -1.81
N ALA A 45 -12.85 9.36 -1.74
CA ALA A 45 -13.66 9.84 -2.88
C ALA A 45 -13.29 11.26 -3.35
N GLN A 46 -13.00 12.14 -2.40
CA GLN A 46 -12.77 13.56 -2.64
C GLN A 46 -11.35 13.91 -3.11
N LEU A 47 -10.47 12.91 -3.21
CA LEU A 47 -9.14 13.06 -3.76
C LEU A 47 -9.11 12.61 -5.23
N GLU A 48 -7.93 12.71 -5.84
CA GLU A 48 -7.71 12.19 -7.20
C GLU A 48 -8.14 10.71 -7.31
N PRO A 49 -8.66 10.28 -8.47
CA PRO A 49 -9.11 8.91 -8.68
C PRO A 49 -8.04 7.88 -8.27
N ARG A 50 -8.48 6.76 -7.70
CA ARG A 50 -7.62 5.68 -7.17
C ARG A 50 -6.84 6.03 -5.91
N SER A 51 -7.09 7.18 -5.28
CA SER A 51 -6.53 7.47 -3.96
C SER A 51 -7.14 6.53 -2.90
N LEU A 52 -6.27 5.79 -2.20
CA LEU A 52 -6.64 4.84 -1.15
C LEU A 52 -5.98 5.27 0.16
N LEU A 53 -6.77 5.37 1.23
CA LEU A 53 -6.27 5.35 2.59
C LEU A 53 -5.72 3.97 2.89
N ILE A 54 -4.52 3.90 3.47
CA ILE A 54 -3.98 2.67 4.04
C ILE A 54 -3.71 2.85 5.52
N GLU A 55 -4.18 1.90 6.32
CA GLU A 55 -3.84 1.76 7.73
C GLU A 55 -3.14 0.42 7.97
N GLN A 56 -2.06 0.47 8.77
CA GLN A 56 -1.37 -0.72 9.26
C GLN A 56 -1.31 -0.68 10.78
N ALA A 57 -1.83 -1.72 11.43
CA ALA A 57 -1.94 -1.80 12.88
C ALA A 57 -1.61 -3.20 13.38
N TYR A 58 -1.13 -3.30 14.62
CA TYR A 58 -1.08 -4.58 15.31
C TYR A 58 -2.51 -5.04 15.62
N ALA A 59 -2.80 -6.33 15.46
CA ALA A 59 -4.13 -6.87 15.70
C ALA A 59 -4.60 -6.70 17.15
N ILE A 60 -3.66 -6.57 18.10
CA ILE A 60 -3.93 -6.34 19.53
C ILE A 60 -4.28 -4.87 19.85
N THR A 61 -3.88 -3.92 19.00
CA THR A 61 -4.14 -2.47 19.16
C THR A 61 -4.65 -1.88 17.84
N PRO A 62 -5.79 -2.37 17.31
CA PRO A 62 -6.24 -2.04 15.96
C PRO A 62 -6.63 -0.56 15.79
N LYS A 63 -6.89 0.17 16.88
CA LYS A 63 -7.23 1.60 16.87
C LYS A 63 -6.03 2.53 16.93
N GLU A 64 -4.83 1.98 17.06
CA GLU A 64 -3.57 2.73 17.16
C GLU A 64 -2.64 2.24 16.04
N PRO A 65 -2.95 2.55 14.76
CA PRO A 65 -2.12 2.14 13.65
C PRO A 65 -0.73 2.73 13.77
N TYR A 66 0.30 1.91 13.55
CA TYR A 66 1.68 2.37 13.54
C TYR A 66 2.04 3.07 12.22
N ARG A 67 1.21 2.93 11.19
CA ARG A 67 1.39 3.60 9.90
C ARG A 67 0.03 3.89 9.26
N VAL A 68 -0.18 5.16 8.95
CA VAL A 68 -1.30 5.65 8.13
C VAL A 68 -0.73 6.45 6.97
N ARG A 69 -1.18 6.18 5.74
CA ARG A 69 -0.73 6.84 4.51
C ARG A 69 -1.88 6.95 3.52
N VAL A 70 -1.66 7.75 2.47
CA VAL A 70 -2.45 7.65 1.24
C VAL A 70 -1.56 7.06 0.14
N VAL A 71 -2.11 6.13 -0.63
CA VAL A 71 -1.45 5.60 -1.83
C VAL A 71 -2.33 5.84 -3.05
N ARG A 72 -1.70 6.00 -4.21
CA ARG A 72 -2.44 6.21 -5.47
C ARG A 72 -1.79 5.44 -6.62
N PRO A 73 -2.40 4.33 -7.06
CA PRO A 73 -2.06 3.70 -8.32
C PRO A 73 -2.31 4.67 -9.49
N THR A 74 -1.31 4.84 -10.35
CA THR A 74 -1.34 5.69 -11.54
C THR A 74 -0.61 5.02 -12.70
N LEU A 75 -0.81 5.53 -13.92
CA LEU A 75 -0.03 5.19 -15.09
C LEU A 75 0.92 6.36 -15.41
N THR A 76 2.19 6.08 -15.68
CA THR A 76 3.12 7.10 -16.22
C THR A 76 2.84 7.36 -17.70
N ALA A 77 3.42 8.43 -18.26
CA ALA A 77 3.33 8.72 -19.69
C ALA A 77 3.88 7.57 -20.56
N ASP A 78 4.86 6.82 -20.05
CA ASP A 78 5.48 5.68 -20.72
C ASP A 78 4.69 4.36 -20.51
N GLY A 79 3.50 4.43 -19.90
CA GLY A 79 2.66 3.26 -19.68
C GLY A 79 3.11 2.35 -18.54
N VAL A 80 3.89 2.85 -17.57
CA VAL A 80 4.33 2.07 -16.40
C VAL A 80 3.36 2.29 -15.25
N ILE A 81 2.82 1.21 -14.67
CA ILE A 81 1.99 1.30 -13.47
C ILE A 81 2.88 1.66 -12.28
N THR A 82 2.50 2.72 -11.58
CA THR A 82 3.22 3.22 -10.40
C THR A 82 2.24 3.46 -9.27
N VAL A 83 2.60 3.07 -8.05
CA VAL A 83 1.89 3.45 -6.83
C VAL A 83 2.63 4.59 -6.17
N LEU A 84 2.03 5.78 -6.20
CA LEU A 84 2.54 6.94 -5.48
C LEU A 84 2.23 6.79 -3.99
N ASN A 85 3.19 7.16 -3.15
CA ASN A 85 3.05 7.12 -1.69
C ASN A 85 3.01 8.54 -1.13
N PHE A 86 2.03 8.85 -0.28
CA PHE A 86 1.87 10.15 0.35
C PHE A 86 1.92 9.99 1.87
N SER A 87 2.78 10.78 2.53
CA SER A 87 2.65 11.01 3.96
C SER A 87 1.48 11.95 4.24
N MET A 88 0.94 11.83 5.44
CA MET A 88 -0.10 12.71 5.95
C MET A 88 0.49 13.63 7.01
N SER A 89 0.14 14.91 7.01
CA SER A 89 0.36 15.79 8.15
C SER A 89 -0.55 15.33 9.30
N GLU A 90 0.01 15.27 10.52
CA GLU A 90 -0.73 14.89 11.74
C GLU A 90 -1.59 13.62 11.56
N PRO A 91 -0.98 12.48 11.16
CA PRO A 91 -1.72 11.26 10.81
C PRO A 91 -2.64 10.76 11.94
N GLU A 92 -2.34 11.09 13.19
CA GLU A 92 -3.13 10.77 14.38
C GLU A 92 -4.57 11.32 14.30
N ARG A 93 -4.79 12.44 13.58
CA ARG A 93 -6.12 12.99 13.31
C ARG A 93 -7.02 12.02 12.54
N PHE A 94 -6.43 11.09 11.79
CA PHE A 94 -7.11 10.17 10.89
C PHE A 94 -7.08 8.72 11.36
N PHE A 95 -6.61 8.45 12.60
CA PHE A 95 -6.66 7.08 13.14
C PHE A 95 -8.11 6.62 13.25
N GLY A 96 -8.42 5.48 12.64
CA GLY A 96 -9.77 4.93 12.59
C GLY A 96 -10.60 5.41 11.39
N ALA A 97 -10.07 6.33 10.57
CA ALA A 97 -10.74 6.80 9.37
C ALA A 97 -10.94 5.69 8.34
N ILE A 98 -10.24 4.55 8.46
CA ILE A 98 -10.53 3.36 7.65
C ILE A 98 -11.97 2.86 7.86
N ASP A 99 -12.50 2.96 9.08
CA ASP A 99 -13.84 2.47 9.46
C ASP A 99 -14.89 3.58 9.49
N ASP A 100 -14.47 4.85 9.53
CA ASP A 100 -15.35 6.01 9.61
C ASP A 100 -15.34 6.81 8.28
N PRO A 101 -16.38 6.69 7.44
CA PRO A 101 -16.49 7.44 6.20
C PRO A 101 -16.56 8.97 6.39
N GLU A 102 -17.12 9.48 7.49
CA GLU A 102 -17.16 10.92 7.77
C GLU A 102 -15.76 11.44 8.11
N GLN A 103 -15.00 10.72 8.95
CA GLN A 103 -13.61 11.08 9.23
C GLN A 103 -12.74 10.97 7.97
N ARG A 104 -12.94 9.93 7.16
CA ARG A 104 -12.22 9.76 5.88
C ARG A 104 -12.50 10.87 4.87
N ARG A 105 -13.72 11.42 4.86
CA ARG A 105 -14.09 12.58 4.02
C ARG A 105 -13.35 13.87 4.39
N GLN A 106 -12.79 13.96 5.60
CA GLN A 106 -12.04 15.14 6.04
C GLN A 106 -10.60 15.17 5.50
N ILE A 107 -10.11 14.07 4.90
CA ILE A 107 -8.77 14.04 4.30
C ILE A 107 -8.77 14.91 3.04
N THR A 108 -7.92 15.94 3.01
CA THR A 108 -7.81 16.87 1.88
C THR A 108 -6.45 16.76 1.20
N PRO A 109 -6.29 17.28 -0.04
CA PRO A 109 -4.98 17.35 -0.68
C PRO A 109 -3.94 18.12 0.14
N GLY A 110 -4.37 19.10 0.95
CA GLY A 110 -3.49 19.87 1.83
C GLY A 110 -2.92 19.07 3.00
N ASP A 111 -3.53 17.93 3.35
CA ASP A 111 -2.99 17.02 4.36
C ASP A 111 -1.90 16.10 3.78
N LEU A 112 -1.69 16.08 2.45
CA LEU A 112 -0.85 15.10 1.78
C LEU A 112 0.47 15.69 1.29
N THR A 113 1.56 14.97 1.52
CA THR A 113 2.87 15.26 0.93
C THR A 113 3.37 14.03 0.19
N LEU A 114 3.68 14.18 -1.10
CA LEU A 114 4.26 13.11 -1.90
C LEU A 114 5.62 12.71 -1.32
N LEU A 115 5.82 11.41 -1.13
CA LEU A 115 7.11 10.85 -0.72
C LEU A 115 7.97 10.61 -1.96
N GLU A 116 8.74 11.63 -2.33
CA GLU A 116 9.67 11.54 -3.45
C GLU A 116 10.65 10.38 -3.27
N GLY A 117 10.90 9.63 -4.36
CA GLY A 117 11.80 8.49 -4.32
C GLY A 117 11.20 7.22 -3.70
N CYS A 118 9.98 7.28 -3.15
CA CYS A 118 9.28 6.15 -2.53
C CYS A 118 8.13 5.60 -3.40
N SER A 119 8.06 5.95 -4.67
CA SER A 119 7.04 5.38 -5.56
C SER A 119 7.35 3.89 -5.80
N THR A 120 6.31 3.07 -5.88
CA THR A 120 6.46 1.62 -6.18
C THR A 120 6.14 1.40 -7.65
N ILE A 121 7.11 0.88 -8.41
CA ILE A 121 6.94 0.47 -9.80
C ILE A 121 6.28 -0.91 -9.78
N ILE A 122 5.22 -1.09 -10.56
CA ILE A 122 4.42 -2.32 -10.61
C ILE A 122 4.58 -3.01 -11.96
N GLU A 123 4.81 -4.31 -11.89
CA GLU A 123 4.75 -5.22 -13.03
C GLU A 123 3.49 -6.07 -12.92
N ALA A 124 2.71 -6.10 -13.99
CA ALA A 124 1.51 -6.92 -14.10
C ALA A 124 1.85 -8.27 -14.73
N HIS A 125 1.44 -9.35 -14.08
CA HIS A 125 1.54 -10.72 -14.58
C HIS A 125 0.14 -11.28 -14.84
N GLN A 126 0.05 -12.53 -15.29
CA GLN A 126 -1.24 -13.16 -15.61
C GLN A 126 -2.17 -13.30 -14.40
N ASP A 127 -1.61 -13.63 -13.23
CA ASP A 127 -2.33 -14.01 -12.01
C ASP A 127 -1.99 -13.14 -10.79
N HIS A 128 -1.01 -12.24 -10.91
CA HIS A 128 -0.53 -11.42 -9.81
C HIS A 128 0.11 -10.11 -10.28
N PHE A 129 0.37 -9.22 -9.34
CA PHE A 129 1.23 -8.05 -9.51
C PHE A 129 2.48 -8.22 -8.66
N SER A 130 3.63 -7.80 -9.17
CA SER A 130 4.85 -7.59 -8.39
C SER A 130 5.19 -6.11 -8.36
N GLY A 131 5.78 -5.65 -7.26
CA GLY A 131 6.14 -4.26 -7.07
C GLY A 131 7.49 -4.11 -6.40
N GLN A 132 8.22 -3.07 -6.78
CA GLN A 132 9.45 -2.68 -6.11
C GLN A 132 9.53 -1.15 -6.01
N VAL A 133 10.07 -0.64 -4.91
CA VAL A 133 10.36 0.79 -4.79
C VAL A 133 11.31 1.24 -5.91
N GLU A 134 11.06 2.44 -6.45
CA GLU A 134 11.84 2.99 -7.56
C GLU A 134 13.36 3.00 -7.29
N PRO A 135 14.17 2.76 -8.32
CA PRO A 135 15.62 2.65 -8.18
C PRO A 135 16.26 3.99 -7.81
N GLY A 136 17.47 3.93 -7.25
CA GLY A 136 18.31 5.11 -6.98
C GLY A 136 18.44 5.50 -5.51
N CYS A 137 18.04 4.64 -4.58
CA CYS A 137 18.22 4.85 -3.14
C CYS A 137 17.57 6.15 -2.62
N ARG A 138 16.50 6.62 -3.30
CA ARG A 138 15.88 7.92 -3.05
C ARG A 138 14.78 7.89 -2.00
N CYS A 139 14.17 6.73 -1.71
CA CYS A 139 13.22 6.61 -0.62
C CYS A 139 13.93 6.72 0.75
N ARG A 140 14.28 7.94 1.16
CA ARG A 140 15.02 8.21 2.39
C ARG A 140 14.09 8.20 3.58
N VAL A 141 14.47 7.45 4.61
CA VAL A 141 13.76 7.44 5.90
C VAL A 141 14.75 7.54 7.04
N SER A 142 14.38 8.32 8.07
CA SER A 142 15.14 8.42 9.32
C SER A 142 14.43 7.61 10.40
N ARG A 143 15.14 6.67 11.02
CA ARG A 143 14.64 5.90 12.18
C ARG A 143 15.63 6.05 13.32
N LYS A 144 15.16 6.49 14.49
CA LYS A 144 15.99 6.72 15.69
C LYS A 144 17.24 7.58 15.40
N GLY A 145 17.08 8.63 14.58
CA GLY A 145 18.17 9.53 14.19
C GLY A 145 19.14 8.98 13.14
N ARG A 146 18.97 7.73 12.67
CA ARG A 146 19.80 7.14 11.62
C ARG A 146 19.10 7.19 10.27
N ALA A 147 19.75 7.83 9.30
CA ALA A 147 19.30 7.86 7.92
C ALA A 147 19.46 6.49 7.25
N SER A 148 18.51 6.16 6.38
CA SER A 148 18.50 4.94 5.56
C SER A 148 17.73 5.18 4.27
N TYR A 149 17.87 4.28 3.31
CA TYR A 149 16.93 4.17 2.21
C TYR A 149 16.15 2.87 2.28
N VAL A 150 14.90 2.90 1.82
CA VAL A 150 14.03 1.73 1.80
C VAL A 150 14.29 0.93 0.53
N VAL A 151 14.41 -0.38 0.68
CA VAL A 151 14.21 -1.37 -0.38
C VAL A 151 12.95 -2.13 0.02
N SER A 152 11.91 -1.97 -0.78
CA SER A 152 10.62 -2.63 -0.55
C SER A 152 10.24 -3.45 -1.76
N THR A 153 9.78 -4.68 -1.53
CA THR A 153 9.11 -5.49 -2.54
C THR A 153 7.70 -5.86 -2.10
N PHE A 154 6.84 -6.04 -3.09
CA PHE A 154 5.43 -6.31 -2.95
C PHE A 154 5.01 -7.39 -3.94
N ARG A 155 4.13 -8.29 -3.53
CA ARG A 155 3.38 -9.18 -4.42
C ARG A 155 1.92 -9.16 -4.01
N LEU A 156 1.02 -9.10 -4.98
CA LEU A 156 -0.43 -9.11 -4.74
C LEU A 156 -1.11 -9.99 -5.78
N ASP A 157 -1.95 -10.90 -5.30
CA ASP A 157 -2.94 -11.56 -6.11
C ASP A 157 -4.34 -11.35 -5.51
N GLN A 158 -5.34 -12.03 -6.06
CA GLN A 158 -6.72 -11.90 -5.59
C GLN A 158 -6.92 -12.32 -4.12
N HIS A 159 -6.06 -13.19 -3.58
CA HIS A 159 -6.22 -13.78 -2.24
C HIS A 159 -5.23 -13.24 -1.22
N ARG A 160 -4.00 -12.95 -1.62
CA ARG A 160 -2.91 -12.63 -0.69
C ARG A 160 -2.06 -11.45 -1.12
N MET A 161 -1.41 -10.86 -0.13
CA MET A 161 -0.45 -9.79 -0.26
C MET A 161 0.83 -10.17 0.49
N GLU A 162 1.97 -10.10 -0.19
CA GLU A 162 3.28 -10.33 0.41
C GLU A 162 4.07 -9.02 0.38
N THR A 163 4.66 -8.63 1.50
CA THR A 163 5.47 -7.41 1.58
C THR A 163 6.81 -7.66 2.28
N MET A 164 7.85 -7.02 1.79
CA MET A 164 9.18 -7.06 2.40
C MET A 164 9.77 -5.67 2.42
N ASP A 165 9.80 -5.05 3.60
CA ASP A 165 10.44 -3.76 3.81
C ASP A 165 11.81 -3.94 4.48
N ARG A 166 12.85 -3.40 3.85
CA ARG A 166 14.23 -3.36 4.37
C ARG A 166 14.80 -1.96 4.31
N GLY A 167 15.51 -1.59 5.35
CA GLY A 167 16.27 -0.35 5.41
C GLY A 167 17.74 -0.60 5.21
N HIS A 168 18.33 0.13 4.29
CA HIS A 168 19.75 0.05 3.99
C HIS A 168 20.48 1.34 4.34
N ASP A 169 21.70 1.17 4.83
CA ASP A 169 22.61 2.26 5.11
C ASP A 169 22.97 3.01 3.80
N PRO A 170 22.88 4.35 3.76
CA PRO A 170 23.14 5.12 2.54
C PRO A 170 24.54 5.01 1.97
N ILE A 171 25.53 4.63 2.79
CA ILE A 171 26.96 4.64 2.44
C ILE A 171 27.42 3.21 2.18
N SER A 172 27.18 2.31 3.12
CA SER A 172 27.64 0.92 3.04
C SER A 172 26.69 -0.01 2.31
N HIS A 173 25.45 0.41 2.06
CA HIS A 173 24.36 -0.41 1.50
C HIS A 173 24.01 -1.66 2.33
N ALA A 174 24.58 -1.81 3.53
CA ALA A 174 24.24 -2.88 4.44
C ALA A 174 22.79 -2.72 4.92
N GLN A 175 22.07 -3.83 5.06
CA GLN A 175 20.76 -3.83 5.70
C GLN A 175 20.94 -3.49 7.19
N ILE A 176 20.22 -2.48 7.67
CA ILE A 176 20.30 -1.98 9.05
C ILE A 176 18.99 -2.12 9.84
N TRP A 177 17.86 -2.28 9.16
CA TRP A 177 16.57 -2.62 9.77
C TRP A 177 15.65 -3.29 8.74
N GLY A 178 14.49 -3.76 9.20
CA GLY A 178 13.46 -4.38 8.36
C GLY A 178 13.37 -5.88 8.56
N SER A 179 12.61 -6.54 7.70
CA SER A 179 12.35 -7.97 7.88
C SER A 179 13.60 -8.80 7.61
N LEU A 180 13.99 -9.59 8.62
CA LEU A 180 15.04 -10.61 8.56
C LEU A 180 14.52 -12.00 8.16
N PRO A 181 13.42 -12.54 8.74
CA PRO A 181 13.03 -13.94 8.51
C PRO A 181 12.39 -14.18 7.14
N GLY A 182 11.90 -13.14 6.46
CA GLY A 182 11.19 -13.29 5.19
C GLY A 182 10.10 -12.23 5.01
N PRO A 183 9.31 -12.29 3.92
CA PRO A 183 8.23 -11.35 3.73
C PRO A 183 7.15 -11.55 4.80
N PHE A 184 6.38 -10.50 5.08
CA PHE A 184 5.07 -10.66 5.71
C PHE A 184 4.11 -11.22 4.67
N ILE A 185 3.33 -12.24 5.05
CA ILE A 185 2.35 -12.89 4.18
C ILE A 185 0.97 -12.59 4.78
N PHE A 186 0.20 -11.76 4.08
CA PHE A 186 -1.14 -11.37 4.50
C PHE A 186 -2.19 -12.05 3.62
N GLU A 187 -3.14 -12.72 4.26
CA GLU A 187 -4.33 -13.26 3.61
C GLU A 187 -5.42 -12.17 3.59
N ARG A 188 -6.18 -12.10 2.50
CA ARG A 188 -7.34 -11.22 2.41
C ARG A 188 -8.44 -11.75 3.32
N VAL A 189 -8.95 -10.87 4.18
CA VAL A 189 -10.08 -11.16 5.08
C VAL A 189 -11.35 -10.43 4.66
N GLU A 190 -11.23 -9.38 3.86
CA GLU A 190 -12.36 -8.58 3.39
C GLU A 190 -12.05 -7.99 2.00
N ASP A 191 -13.01 -8.05 1.08
CA ASP A 191 -12.98 -7.33 -0.20
C ASP A 191 -13.86 -6.08 -0.08
N CYS A 192 -13.29 -4.92 -0.39
CA CYS A 192 -13.98 -3.63 -0.31
C CYS A 192 -13.98 -2.91 -1.65
N SER A 193 -13.70 -3.64 -2.74
CA SER A 193 -13.66 -3.10 -4.10
C SER A 193 -15.01 -2.58 -4.60
N ASP A 194 -16.12 -2.98 -3.97
CA ASP A 194 -17.45 -2.42 -4.24
C ASP A 194 -17.56 -0.94 -3.83
N GLU A 195 -16.75 -0.46 -2.87
CA GLU A 195 -16.68 0.96 -2.52
C GLU A 195 -16.09 1.81 -3.66
N LEU A 196 -15.40 1.22 -4.65
CA LEU A 196 -14.77 1.96 -5.75
C LEU A 196 -15.77 2.38 -6.84
N LEU A 197 -16.78 1.54 -7.09
CA LEU A 197 -17.77 1.74 -8.17
C LEU A 197 -18.55 3.05 -8.06
N PRO A 198 -19.12 3.44 -6.89
CA PRO A 198 -19.84 4.69 -6.77
C PRO A 198 -18.92 5.93 -6.82
N LEU A 199 -17.62 5.77 -6.53
CA LEU A 199 -16.71 6.90 -6.36
C LEU A 199 -16.08 7.36 -7.67
N TRP A 200 -15.84 6.45 -8.61
CA TRP A 200 -15.12 6.77 -9.85
C TRP A 200 -15.90 6.46 -11.13
N GLY A 201 -17.24 6.37 -11.04
CA GLY A 201 -18.15 6.56 -12.17
C GLY A 201 -17.77 5.84 -13.47
N GLY A 202 -17.49 4.53 -13.40
CA GLY A 202 -17.16 3.72 -14.59
C GLY A 202 -15.68 3.66 -14.97
N LEU A 203 -14.77 4.37 -14.30
CA LEU A 203 -13.32 4.15 -14.44
C LEU A 203 -12.90 2.73 -14.06
N MET A 204 -13.65 2.08 -13.17
CA MET A 204 -13.45 0.70 -12.72
C MET A 204 -14.57 -0.17 -13.27
N GLN A 205 -14.53 -0.52 -14.56
CA GLN A 205 -15.53 -1.45 -15.12
C GLN A 205 -15.38 -2.82 -14.44
N ARG A 206 -16.52 -3.47 -14.14
CA ARG A 206 -16.52 -4.88 -13.71
C ARG A 206 -15.99 -5.70 -14.87
N THR A 207 -14.77 -6.22 -14.76
CA THR A 207 -14.37 -7.40 -15.55
C THR A 207 -15.32 -8.52 -15.17
N ARG A 208 -16.22 -8.89 -16.11
CA ARG A 208 -17.09 -10.05 -15.93
C ARG A 208 -16.21 -11.31 -15.96
N PRO A 209 -16.51 -12.33 -15.14
CA PRO A 209 -15.79 -13.59 -15.15
C PRO A 209 -15.91 -14.31 -16.50
#